data_AF-A0A2W6PGM2-F1
#
_entry.id   AF-A0A2W6PGM2-F1
#
_cell.length_a   1.000
_cell.length_b   1.000
_cell.length_c   1.000
_cell.angle_alpha   90.00
_cell.angle_beta   90.00
_cell.angle_gamma   90.00
#
_symmetry.space_group_name_H-M   'P 1'
#
loop_
_entity.id
_entity.type
_entity.pdbx_description
1 polymer ?
#
loop_
_entity_poly.entity_id
_entity_poly.type
_entity_poly.pdbx_seq_one_letter_code
_entity_poly.pdbx_strand_id
1 'polypeptide(L)'
;FNTLSDQTMYDMLGWLAQEEGIRLEPSALAGMAGPQRVCASVSYQQMHGFSAEQLRNTTHLVWATGGGMVPEEEMNQYLAKGR
;
A
#
# COMPACT_ATOMS: atom_id res chain seq x y z
N PHE A 1 -12.01 1.12 -8.58
CA PHE A 1 -10.68 1.35 -9.19
C PHE A 1 -10.12 2.65 -8.66
N ASN A 2 -8.80 2.72 -8.51
CA ASN A 2 -8.13 3.89 -7.97
C ASN A 2 -6.75 4.02 -8.66
N THR A 3 -6.18 5.21 -8.65
CA THR A 3 -4.82 5.49 -9.18
C THR A 3 -3.97 6.15 -8.11
N LEU A 4 -2.67 5.91 -8.11
CA LEU A 4 -1.72 6.55 -7.22
C LEU A 4 -0.52 7.05 -8.02
N SER A 5 0.19 8.04 -7.48
CA SER A 5 1.41 8.55 -8.10
C SER A 5 2.59 7.63 -7.77
N ASP A 6 3.58 7.62 -8.66
CA ASP A 6 4.84 6.90 -8.44
C ASP A 6 5.51 7.30 -7.12
N GLN A 7 5.49 8.60 -6.79
CA GLN A 7 6.05 9.08 -5.53
C GLN A 7 5.38 8.43 -4.32
N THR A 8 4.06 8.26 -4.35
CA THR A 8 3.33 7.60 -3.25
C THR A 8 3.81 6.16 -3.08
N MET A 9 4.10 5.45 -4.18
CA MET A 9 4.64 4.08 -4.12
C MET A 9 6.05 4.06 -3.51
N TYR A 10 6.93 4.99 -3.91
CA TYR A 10 8.29 5.08 -3.34
C TYR A 10 8.27 5.44 -1.84
N ASP A 11 7.42 6.37 -1.42
CA ASP A 11 7.29 6.74 -0.01
C ASP A 11 6.81 5.54 0.83
N MET A 12 5.77 4.84 0.37
CA MET A 12 5.25 3.65 1.05
C MET A 12 6.23 2.48 1.06
N LEU A 13 7.05 2.32 0.02
CA LEU A 13 8.13 1.34 0.00
C LEU A 13 9.15 1.64 1.11
N GLY A 14 9.53 2.91 1.26
CA GLY A 14 10.41 3.36 2.34
C GLY A 14 9.85 3.01 3.72
N TRP A 15 8.58 3.32 3.97
CA TRP A 15 7.93 3.00 5.24
C TRP A 15 7.82 1.51 5.49
N LEU A 16 7.43 0.71 4.50
CA LEU A 16 7.33 -0.74 4.65
C LEU A 16 8.69 -1.39 4.98
N ALA A 17 9.76 -0.90 4.35
CA ALA A 17 11.12 -1.35 4.65
C ALA A 17 11.57 -0.95 6.06
N GLN A 18 11.11 0.19 6.58
CA GLN A 18 11.44 0.68 7.92
C GLN A 18 10.65 -0.03 9.02
N GLU A 19 9.34 -0.17 8.84
CA GLU A 19 8.42 -0.69 9.86
C GLU A 19 8.41 -2.22 9.93
N GLU A 20 8.46 -2.89 8.77
CA GLU A 20 8.30 -4.36 8.68
C GLU A 20 9.56 -5.06 8.15
N GLY A 21 10.59 -4.31 7.73
CA GLY A 21 11.79 -4.89 7.12
C GLY A 21 11.56 -5.56 5.76
N ILE A 22 10.39 -5.32 5.15
CA ILE A 22 10.01 -5.92 3.86
C ILE A 22 10.36 -4.97 2.72
N ARG A 23 11.11 -5.48 1.73
CA ARG A 23 11.54 -4.73 0.55
C ARG A 23 10.83 -5.28 -0.69
N LEU A 24 10.17 -4.41 -1.44
CA LEU A 24 9.41 -4.76 -2.63
C LEU A 24 9.78 -3.83 -3.79
N GLU A 25 9.37 -4.18 -5.01
CA GLU A 25 9.40 -3.24 -6.13
C GLU A 25 8.23 -2.23 -6.05
N PRO A 26 8.33 -1.02 -6.62
CA PRO A 26 7.30 0.02 -6.48
C PRO A 26 5.90 -0.42 -6.93
N SER A 27 5.79 -1.18 -8.02
CA SER A 27 4.52 -1.73 -8.53
C SER A 27 3.78 -2.58 -7.49
N ALA A 28 4.51 -3.30 -6.63
CA ALA A 28 3.93 -4.12 -5.58
C ALA A 28 3.30 -3.29 -4.43
N LEU A 29 3.55 -1.98 -4.37
CA LEU A 29 2.96 -1.07 -3.39
C LEU A 29 1.65 -0.43 -3.88
N ALA A 30 1.22 -0.66 -5.12
CA ALA A 30 0.01 -0.05 -5.67
C ALA A 30 -1.26 -0.33 -4.82
N GLY A 31 -1.32 -1.49 -4.17
CA GLY A 31 -2.41 -1.87 -3.26
C GLY A 31 -2.35 -1.23 -1.87
N MET A 32 -1.20 -0.70 -1.45
CA MET A 32 -0.95 -0.25 -0.08
C MET A 32 -1.81 0.96 0.32
N ALA A 33 -2.11 1.84 -0.64
CA ALA A 33 -3.00 2.98 -0.44
C ALA A 33 -4.50 2.59 -0.36
N GLY A 34 -4.85 1.36 -0.77
CA GLY A 34 -6.23 0.90 -0.91
C GLY A 34 -7.05 0.99 0.39
N PRO A 35 -6.57 0.42 1.52
CA PRO A 35 -7.28 0.46 2.80
C PRO A 35 -7.64 1.87 3.24
N GLN A 36 -6.69 2.80 3.21
CA GLN A 36 -6.92 4.20 3.60
C GLN A 36 -8.01 4.87 2.76
N ARG A 37 -8.05 4.60 1.45
CA ARG A 37 -9.08 5.16 0.55
C ARG A 37 -10.47 4.59 0.83
N VAL A 38 -10.56 3.31 1.16
CA VAL A 38 -11.83 2.66 1.54
C VAL A 38 -12.33 3.22 2.87
N CYS A 39 -11.45 3.32 3.87
CA CYS A 39 -11.78 3.86 5.19
C CYS A 39 -12.18 5.35 5.15
N ALA A 40 -11.60 6.14 4.25
CA ALA A 40 -11.96 7.55 4.08
C ALA A 40 -13.29 7.77 3.31
N SER A 41 -13.80 6.77 2.59
CA SER A 41 -14.97 6.92 1.73
C SER A 41 -16.28 6.57 2.45
N VAL A 42 -16.89 7.58 3.07
CA VAL A 42 -18.23 7.45 3.70
C VAL A 42 -19.28 7.00 2.68
N SER A 43 -19.22 7.51 1.45
CA SER A 43 -20.19 7.15 0.40
C SER A 43 -20.09 5.68 0.00
N TYR A 44 -18.88 5.12 -0.10
CA TYR A 44 -18.68 3.70 -0.35
C TYR A 44 -19.22 2.84 0.81
N GLN A 45 -18.92 3.23 2.05
CA GLN A 45 -19.37 2.51 3.23
C GLN A 45 -20.90 2.49 3.34
N GLN A 46 -21.55 3.62 3.07
CA GLN A 46 -23.01 3.74 3.05
C GLN A 46 -23.64 2.98 1.88
N MET A 47 -23.05 3.06 0.68
CA MET A 47 -23.52 2.33 -0.50
C MET A 47 -23.61 0.82 -0.25
N HIS A 48 -22.64 0.27 0.49
CA HIS A 48 -22.60 -1.16 0.84
C HIS A 48 -23.22 -1.47 2.21
N GLY A 49 -23.71 -0.47 2.95
CA GLY A 49 -24.38 -0.64 4.24
C GLY A 49 -23.47 -1.19 5.35
N PHE A 50 -22.17 -0.92 5.32
CA PHE A 50 -21.26 -1.40 6.35
C PHE A 50 -21.51 -0.72 7.70
N SER A 51 -21.71 -1.50 8.75
CA SER A 51 -21.77 -1.00 10.12
C SER A 51 -20.39 -0.66 10.65
N ALA A 52 -20.31 0.20 11.67
CA ALA A 52 -19.06 0.50 12.35
C ALA A 52 -18.42 -0.77 12.96
N GLU A 53 -19.22 -1.74 13.38
CA GLU A 53 -18.71 -3.02 13.91
C GLU A 53 -18.10 -3.89 12.82
N GLN A 54 -18.71 -3.95 11.63
CA GLN A 54 -18.14 -4.67 10.50
C GLN A 54 -16.81 -4.04 10.08
N LEU A 55 -16.75 -2.70 10.02
CA LEU A 55 -15.52 -1.98 9.68
C LEU A 55 -14.41 -2.24 10.71
N ARG A 56 -14.73 -2.29 12.02
CA ARG A 56 -13.74 -2.63 13.07
C ARG A 56 -13.20 -4.06 12.94
N ASN A 57 -13.98 -4.99 12.39
CA ASN A 57 -13.59 -6.39 12.21
C ASN A 57 -13.15 -6.70 10.77
N THR A 58 -12.91 -5.68 9.93
CA THR A 58 -12.51 -5.87 8.54
C THR A 58 -11.01 -6.17 8.45
N THR A 59 -10.66 -7.21 7.71
CA THR A 59 -9.28 -7.48 7.31
C THR A 59 -8.98 -6.80 5.99
N HIS A 60 -7.99 -5.90 6.00
CA HIS A 60 -7.44 -5.32 4.78
C HIS A 60 -6.26 -6.16 4.28
N LEU A 61 -6.44 -6.82 3.13
CA LEU A 61 -5.38 -7.60 2.49
C LEU A 61 -4.71 -6.76 1.40
N VAL A 62 -3.44 -6.40 1.62
CA VAL A 62 -2.58 -5.84 0.58
C VAL A 62 -1.84 -6.98 -0.10
N TRP A 63 -1.90 -7.05 -1.43
CA TRP A 63 -1.27 -8.11 -2.21
C TRP A 63 0.03 -7.60 -2.86
N ALA A 64 1.17 -7.97 -2.29
CA ALA A 64 2.47 -7.70 -2.89
C ALA A 64 2.69 -8.60 -4.12
N THR A 65 3.07 -8.03 -5.25
CA THR A 65 3.16 -8.74 -6.54
C THR A 65 4.58 -9.08 -6.98
N GLY A 66 5.61 -8.52 -6.35
CA GLY A 66 7.00 -8.67 -6.79
C GLY A 66 8.01 -8.00 -5.86
N GLY A 67 9.29 -8.10 -6.21
CA GLY A 67 10.40 -7.48 -5.45
C GLY A 67 11.41 -8.46 -4.88
N GLY A 68 11.04 -9.72 -4.64
CA GLY A 68 11.91 -10.70 -3.96
C GLY A 68 13.17 -11.12 -4.74
N MET A 69 13.25 -10.83 -6.04
CA MET A 69 14.43 -11.09 -6.88
C MET A 69 15.09 -9.81 -7.40
N VAL A 70 14.66 -8.63 -6.93
CA VAL A 70 15.27 -7.36 -7.34
C VAL A 70 16.68 -7.29 -6.72
N PRO A 71 17.73 -7.03 -7.51
CA PRO A 71 19.08 -6.90 -6.99
C PRO A 71 19.19 -5.77 -5.96
N GLU A 72 20.09 -5.95 -4.99
CA GLU A 72 20.32 -4.96 -3.90
C GLU A 72 20.60 -3.55 -4.45
N GLU A 73 21.37 -3.43 -5.53
CA GLU A 73 21.67 -2.13 -6.14
C GLU A 73 20.41 -1.41 -6.63
N GLU A 74 19.51 -2.12 -7.31
CA GLU A 74 18.24 -1.55 -7.79
C GLU A 74 17.29 -1.25 -6.62
N MET A 75 17.22 -2.14 -5.63
CA MET A 75 16.39 -1.93 -4.44
C MET A 75 16.81 -0.67 -3.67
N ASN A 76 18.13 -0.44 -3.53
CA ASN A 76 18.65 0.75 -2.90
C ASN A 76 18.29 2.03 -3.67
N GLN A 77 18.25 1.97 -5.01
CA GLN A 77 17.77 3.09 -5.83
C GLN A 77 16.28 3.37 -5.64
N TYR A 78 15.45 2.35 -5.43
CA TYR A 78 14.04 2.55 -5.12
C TYR A 78 13.84 3.20 -3.74
N LEU A 79 14.54 2.70 -2.73
CA LEU A 79 14.46 3.24 -1.36
C LEU A 79 14.95 4.70 -1.30
N ALA A 80 15.96 5.06 -2.08
CA ALA A 80 16.47 6.44 -2.14
C ALA A 80 15.50 7.45 -2.78
N LYS A 81 14.43 7.00 -3.44
CA LYS A 81 13.38 7.86 -4.03
C LYS A 81 12.25 8.19 -3.07
N GLY A 82 12.12 7.46 -1.96
CA GLY A 82 11.14 7.75 -0.91
C GLY A 82 11.53 9.03 -0.15
N ARG A 83 10.52 9.74 0.37
CA ARG A 83 10.70 10.97 1.16
C ARG A 83 10.48 10.76 2.66
#